data_AF-A0A7C4STI6-F1
#
_entry.id   AF-A0A7C4STI6-F1
#
_cell.length_a   1.000
_cell.length_b   1.000
_cell.length_c   1.000
_cell.angle_alpha   90.00
_cell.angle_beta   90.00
_cell.angle_gamma   90.00
#
_symmetry.space_group_name_H-M   'P 1'
#
loop_
_entity.id
_entity.type
_entity.pdbx_description
1 polymer ?
#
loop_
_entity_poly.entity_id
_entity_poly.type
_entity_poly.pdbx_seq_one_letter_code
_entity_poly.pdbx_strand_id
1 'polypeptide(L)'
;MFRFDPVTKEMVLASLHPGRSFEEVASEIPWEIRVARPLETTAAPTQKEIDIIRRLATDISMGRSLYAEVLAARVLSILARSQRKT
;
A
#
# COMPACT_ATOMS: atom_id res chain seq x y z
N MET A 1 3.66 -12.51 1.31
CA MET A 1 4.27 -12.49 2.66
C MET A 1 5.07 -13.75 2.89
N PHE A 2 6.31 -13.59 3.35
CA PHE A 2 7.16 -14.71 3.80
C PHE A 2 7.07 -14.87 5.32
N ARG A 3 7.16 -16.11 5.78
CA ARG A 3 7.25 -16.48 7.21
C ARG A 3 8.26 -17.61 7.36
N PHE A 4 8.65 -17.94 8.59
CA PHE A 4 9.44 -19.12 8.89
C PHE A 4 8.55 -20.24 9.40
N ASP A 5 8.69 -21.43 8.83
CA ASP A 5 8.02 -22.62 9.34
C ASP A 5 8.42 -22.86 10.81
N PRO A 6 7.47 -23.08 11.73
CA PRO A 6 7.78 -23.17 13.15
C PRO A 6 8.59 -24.42 13.51
N VAL A 7 8.58 -25.47 12.68
CA VAL A 7 9.30 -26.73 12.88
C VAL A 7 10.63 -26.72 12.14
N THR A 8 10.63 -26.53 10.83
CA THR A 8 11.85 -26.62 10.00
C THR A 8 12.68 -25.35 10.06
N LYS A 9 12.11 -24.23 10.51
CA LYS A 9 12.72 -22.89 10.52
C LYS A 9 13.14 -22.39 9.14
N GLU A 10 12.64 -23.00 8.07
CA GLU A 10 12.88 -22.56 6.71
C GLU A 10 11.89 -21.47 6.31
N MET A 11 12.31 -20.59 5.40
CA MET A 11 11.44 -19.54 4.87
C MET A 11 10.41 -20.15 3.91
N VAL A 12 9.15 -19.81 4.11
CA VAL A 12 8.03 -20.25 3.27
C VAL A 12 7.20 -19.06 2.81
N LEU A 13 6.69 -19.11 1.59
CA LEU A 13 5.67 -18.19 1.10
C LEU A 13 4.33 -18.54 1.74
N ALA A 14 3.86 -17.66 2.63
CA ALA A 14 2.65 -17.89 3.43
C ALA A 14 1.40 -17.26 2.83
N SER A 15 1.55 -16.11 2.17
CA SER A 15 0.43 -15.45 1.49
C SER A 15 0.86 -14.69 0.23
N LEU A 16 -0.07 -14.50 -0.71
CA LEU A 16 0.06 -13.57 -1.83
C LEU A 16 -0.79 -12.32 -1.59
N HIS A 17 -0.33 -11.16 -2.09
CA HIS A 17 -1.21 -10.01 -2.14
C HIS A 17 -2.32 -10.22 -3.19
N PRO A 18 -3.52 -9.63 -3.00
CA PRO A 18 -4.59 -9.76 -3.98
C PRO A 18 -4.13 -9.42 -5.41
N GLY A 19 -4.47 -10.27 -6.37
CA GLY A 19 -4.12 -10.08 -7.78
C GLY A 19 -2.69 -10.46 -8.16
N ARG A 20 -1.88 -11.03 -7.26
CA ARG A 20 -0.54 -11.56 -7.55
C ARG A 20 -0.55 -13.07 -7.69
N SER A 21 0.29 -13.61 -8.56
CA SER A 21 0.47 -15.05 -8.74
C SER A 21 1.75 -15.56 -8.08
N PHE A 22 1.84 -16.88 -7.89
CA PHE A 22 3.06 -17.50 -7.39
C PHE A 22 4.19 -17.37 -8.40
N GLU A 23 3.90 -17.53 -9.68
CA GLU A 23 4.86 -17.48 -10.78
C GLU A 23 5.52 -16.09 -10.87
N GLU A 24 4.74 -15.01 -10.71
CA GLU A 24 5.27 -13.65 -10.63
C GLU A 24 6.30 -13.53 -9.51
N VAL A 25 5.96 -13.98 -8.30
CA VAL A 25 6.86 -13.92 -7.13
C VAL A 25 8.08 -14.81 -7.32
N ALA A 26 7.91 -16.02 -7.85
CA ALA A 26 8.99 -16.96 -8.10
C ALA A 26 9.98 -16.44 -9.15
N SER A 27 9.50 -15.68 -10.15
CA SER A 27 10.37 -15.10 -11.17
C SER A 27 11.35 -14.05 -10.64
N GLU A 28 11.03 -13.40 -9.51
CA GLU A 28 11.88 -12.38 -8.88
C GLU A 28 12.91 -12.97 -7.90
N ILE A 29 12.84 -14.27 -7.61
CA ILE A 29 13.63 -14.92 -6.56
C ILE A 29 14.53 -16.01 -7.16
N PRO A 30 15.86 -15.91 -7.02
CA PRO A 30 16.80 -16.79 -7.72
C PRO A 30 16.96 -18.20 -7.11
N TRP A 31 16.09 -18.61 -6.19
CA TRP A 31 16.10 -19.93 -5.54
C TRP A 31 14.70 -20.52 -5.46
N GLU A 32 14.61 -21.83 -5.25
CA GLU A 32 13.33 -22.52 -5.10
C GLU A 32 12.60 -22.07 -3.83
N ILE A 33 11.36 -21.58 -4.00
CA ILE A 33 10.54 -21.09 -2.89
C ILE A 33 9.67 -22.22 -2.35
N ARG A 34 9.79 -22.50 -1.05
CA ARG A 34 8.83 -23.37 -0.34
C ARG A 34 7.51 -22.63 -0.12
N VAL A 35 6.39 -23.31 -0.30
CA VAL A 35 5.04 -22.71 -0.21
C VAL A 35 4.30 -23.31 0.98
N ALA A 36 3.72 -22.45 1.82
CA ALA A 36 2.87 -22.89 2.93
C ALA A 36 1.60 -23.56 2.39
N ARG A 37 1.06 -24.52 3.15
CA ARG A 37 -0.20 -25.19 2.83
C ARG A 37 -1.19 -24.98 3.98
N PRO A 38 -2.25 -24.17 3.80
CA PRO A 38 -2.64 -23.47 2.57
C PRO A 38 -1.78 -22.23 2.25
N LEU A 39 -1.71 -21.87 0.97
CA LEU A 39 -1.21 -20.57 0.53
C LEU A 39 -2.36 -19.56 0.62
N GLU A 40 -2.23 -18.57 1.49
CA GLU A 40 -3.31 -17.62 1.76
C GLU A 40 -3.27 -16.40 0.82
N THR A 41 -4.34 -15.59 0.85
CA THR A 41 -4.33 -14.23 0.30
C THR A 41 -4.29 -13.22 1.44
N THR A 42 -3.40 -12.24 1.35
CA THR A 42 -3.33 -11.15 2.32
C THR A 42 -4.65 -10.41 2.36
N ALA A 43 -5.25 -10.29 3.55
CA ALA A 43 -6.50 -9.58 3.74
C ALA A 43 -6.39 -8.12 3.29
N ALA A 44 -7.46 -7.60 2.69
CA ALA A 44 -7.58 -6.18 2.43
C ALA A 44 -7.64 -5.41 3.77
N PRO A 45 -7.12 -4.18 3.82
CA PRO A 45 -7.27 -3.33 5.00
C PRO A 45 -8.75 -3.10 5.32
N THR A 46 -9.07 -3.02 6.61
CA THR A 46 -10.40 -2.65 7.09
C THR A 46 -10.71 -1.18 6.79
N GLN A 47 -12.00 -0.82 6.81
CA GLN A 47 -12.40 0.58 6.62
C GLN A 47 -11.74 1.53 7.62
N LYS A 48 -11.62 1.11 8.88
CA LYS A 48 -10.96 1.90 9.93
C LYS A 48 -9.48 2.13 9.61
N GLU A 49 -8.77 1.10 9.16
CA GLU A 49 -7.36 1.23 8.77
C GLU A 49 -7.19 2.15 7.56
N ILE A 50 -8.08 2.03 6.56
CA ILE A 50 -8.10 2.92 5.38
C ILE A 50 -8.30 4.37 5.81
N ASP A 51 -9.24 4.63 6.71
CA ASP A 51 -9.51 5.99 7.20
C ASP A 51 -8.33 6.58 7.97
N ILE A 52 -7.63 5.75 8.75
CA ILE A 52 -6.40 6.15 9.46
C ILE A 52 -5.31 6.52 8.43
N ILE A 53 -5.06 5.66 7.44
CA ILE A 53 -4.05 5.90 6.40
C ILE A 53 -4.35 7.21 5.65
N ARG A 54 -5.61 7.43 5.26
CA ARG A 54 -6.02 8.67 4.55
C ARG A 54 -5.80 9.94 5.37
N ARG A 55 -5.92 9.86 6.69
CA ARG A 55 -5.72 10.99 7.61
C ARG A 55 -4.26 11.25 7.95
N LEU A 56 -3.45 10.20 8.08
CA LEU A 56 -2.05 10.31 8.51
C LEU A 56 -1.07 10.45 7.35
N ALA A 57 -1.41 9.86 6.20
CA ALA A 57 -0.58 9.84 4.99
C ALA A 57 -1.41 10.36 3.80
N THR A 58 -2.00 11.55 3.96
CA THR A 58 -2.92 12.14 2.99
C THR A 58 -2.24 12.36 1.63
N ASP A 59 -1.01 12.83 1.61
CA ASP A 59 -0.18 13.03 0.42
C ASP A 59 0.07 11.72 -0.34
N ILE A 60 0.33 10.63 0.38
CA ILE A 60 0.57 9.30 -0.20
C ILE A 60 -0.73 8.67 -0.72
N SER A 61 -1.81 8.76 0.07
CA SER A 61 -3.08 8.08 -0.21
C SER A 61 -3.95 8.75 -1.27
N MET A 62 -3.80 10.06 -1.50
CA MET A 62 -4.53 10.78 -2.55
C MET A 62 -4.02 10.48 -3.96
N GLY A 63 -2.77 10.06 -4.09
CA GLY A 63 -2.10 9.93 -5.38
C GLY A 63 -1.75 11.29 -6.01
N ARG A 64 -0.86 11.26 -7.00
CA ARG A 64 -0.20 12.46 -7.55
C ARG A 64 -1.17 13.48 -8.17
N SER A 65 -2.17 13.02 -8.94
CA SER A 65 -3.10 13.91 -9.65
C SER A 65 -3.95 14.73 -8.68
N LEU A 66 -4.66 14.04 -7.78
CA LEU A 66 -5.53 14.67 -6.81
C LEU A 66 -4.76 15.58 -5.85
N TYR A 67 -3.55 15.16 -5.43
CA TYR A 67 -2.68 16.01 -4.61
C TYR A 67 -2.35 17.33 -5.32
N ALA A 68 -2.00 17.30 -6.61
CA ALA A 68 -1.68 18.49 -7.38
C ALA A 68 -2.90 19.44 -7.52
N GLU A 69 -4.08 18.88 -7.79
CA GLU A 69 -5.33 19.64 -7.89
C GLU A 69 -5.69 20.35 -6.58
N VAL A 70 -5.62 19.62 -5.46
CA VAL A 70 -5.92 20.17 -4.13
C VAL A 70 -4.91 21.24 -3.73
N LEU A 71 -3.62 21.04 -4.02
CA LEU A 71 -2.59 22.04 -3.76
C LEU A 71 -2.84 23.32 -4.55
N ALA A 72 -3.12 23.21 -5.85
CA ALA A 72 -3.41 24.36 -6.71
C ALA A 72 -4.62 25.14 -6.19
N ALA A 73 -5.72 24.44 -5.86
CA ALA A 73 -6.92 25.05 -5.30
C ALA A 73 -6.62 25.78 -3.97
N ARG A 74 -5.80 25.17 -3.10
CA ARG A 74 -5.40 25.77 -1.82
C ARG A 74 -4.59 27.05 -2.04
N VAL A 75 -3.61 27.03 -2.94
CA VAL A 75 -2.78 28.20 -3.28
C VAL A 75 -3.66 29.34 -3.82
N LEU A 76 -4.51 29.07 -4.81
CA LEU A 76 -5.42 30.07 -5.36
C LEU A 76 -6.33 30.67 -4.28
N SER A 77 -6.84 29.85 -3.37
CA SER A 77 -7.68 30.31 -2.26
C SER A 77 -6.94 31.27 -1.31
N ILE A 78 -5.66 31.00 -1.04
CA ILE A 78 -4.82 31.84 -0.18
C ILE A 78 -4.53 33.17 -0.87
N LEU A 79 -4.15 33.15 -2.14
CA LEU A 79 -3.89 34.35 -2.93
C LEU A 79 -5.14 35.24 -3.01
N ALA A 80 -6.30 34.67 -3.31
CA ALA A 80 -7.57 35.38 -3.36
C ALA A 80 -7.99 35.97 -1.99
N ARG A 81 -7.55 35.39 -0.87
CA ARG A 81 -7.77 35.96 0.47
C ARG A 81 -6.82 37.10 0.80
N SER A 82 -5.58 37.04 0.29
CA SER A 82 -4.58 38.10 0.44
C SER A 82 -5.03 39.39 -0.26
N GLN A 83 -5.50 39.27 -1.50
CA GLN A 83 -5.96 40.40 -2.32
C GLN A 83 -7.21 41.13 -1.78
N ARG A 84 -7.95 40.53 -0.85
CA ARG A 84 -9.15 41.12 -0.22
C ARG A 84 -8.86 41.87 1.08
N LYS A 85 -7.63 41.81 1.60
CA LYS A 85 -7.22 42.46 2.86
C LYS A 85 -6.42 43.76 2.65
N THR A 86 -6.13 44.12 1.40
CA THR A 86 -5.61 45.41 0.93
C THR A 86 -6.70 46.17 0.22
#